data_AF-A0A3Q9JJJ2-F1
#
_entry.id   AF-A0A3Q9JJJ2-F1
#
_cell.length_a   1.000
_cell.length_b   1.000
_cell.length_c   1.000
_cell.angle_alpha   90.00
_cell.angle_beta   90.00
_cell.angle_gamma   90.00
#
_symmetry.space_group_name_H-M   'P 1'
#
loop_
_entity.id
_entity.type
_entity.pdbx_description
1 polymer ?
#
loop_
_entity_poly.entity_id
_entity_poly.type
_entity_poly.pdbx_seq_one_letter_code
_entity_poly.pdbx_strand_id
1 'polypeptide(L)'
;MSIHFDLSFIDSTSINTMSQDLFHQQANAMGGISKAIYKLLNNNNDTTSYPQLVLNNAAYNSNSDRVYLNPFHPCHLLLDAYHNWNSDYSLQCFADKGLSPYCRLLLQVDQFINIRARINLLCDRELDSKGYKRLSIDSSSLESLYLLLDNITHQANNPAFSSALNQYQHQTGYTENLKEYQYYIDQLFAHYSRLLIVRVDLSYAQGNSIDYESFNEHATGFLKRIHSNPAFDNLVGYIAKREHGFERGYHIHLLMVYNSAKRMADAYLGQQVGELWQRITEGQGSYFNCNTDQHKQTYPVCFLGQVHRNDSNKITTLKETGISYLVKPDEYFRLTKPYGRNLLSRGRIK
;
A
#
# COMPACT_ATOMS: atom_id res chain seq x y z
N MET A 1 -3.89 -14.93 -29.02
CA MET A 1 -4.60 -14.07 -29.98
C MET A 1 -4.32 -12.63 -29.56
N SER A 2 -3.46 -11.93 -30.28
CA SER A 2 -3.08 -10.55 -29.96
C SER A 2 -4.18 -9.62 -30.46
N ILE A 3 -4.82 -8.88 -29.55
CA ILE A 3 -5.86 -7.90 -29.90
C ILE A 3 -5.17 -6.54 -30.02
N HIS A 4 -5.09 -6.02 -31.24
CA HIS A 4 -4.74 -4.62 -31.49
C HIS A 4 -5.99 -3.77 -31.25
N PHE A 5 -5.90 -2.80 -30.33
CA PHE A 5 -6.89 -1.74 -30.20
C PHE A 5 -6.56 -0.63 -31.19
N ASP A 6 -7.48 -0.36 -32.11
CA ASP A 6 -7.42 0.77 -33.02
C ASP A 6 -7.76 2.05 -32.25
N LEU A 7 -6.80 2.98 -32.18
CA LEU A 7 -6.87 4.21 -31.38
C LEU A 7 -7.13 5.46 -32.21
N SER A 8 -7.46 5.33 -33.50
CA SER A 8 -7.84 6.49 -34.30
C SER A 8 -9.31 6.85 -34.05
N PHE A 9 -9.57 7.67 -33.03
CA PHE A 9 -10.65 8.66 -32.92
C PHE A 9 -10.77 8.98 -31.43
N ILE A 10 -10.43 10.21 -31.03
CA ILE A 10 -11.17 11.06 -30.08
C ILE A 10 -10.36 12.36 -29.88
N ASP A 11 -11.08 13.46 -30.08
CA ASP A 11 -10.65 14.86 -30.17
C ASP A 11 -10.13 15.41 -28.81
N SER A 12 -9.00 16.11 -28.83
CA SER A 12 -8.16 16.42 -27.65
C SER A 12 -8.55 17.70 -26.89
N THR A 13 -9.80 18.16 -26.97
CA THR A 13 -10.17 19.55 -26.59
C THR A 13 -11.22 19.71 -25.48
N SER A 14 -11.49 18.71 -24.65
CA SER A 14 -12.50 18.80 -23.58
C SER A 14 -12.04 18.34 -22.18
N ILE A 15 -10.82 18.72 -21.79
CA ILE A 15 -10.22 18.36 -20.50
C ILE A 15 -10.08 19.62 -19.63
N ASN A 16 -11.21 20.28 -19.35
CA ASN A 16 -11.32 21.40 -18.41
C ASN A 16 -11.19 20.88 -16.96
N THR A 17 -10.80 21.74 -16.02
CA THR A 17 -10.36 21.49 -14.61
C THR A 17 -11.00 20.36 -13.79
N MET A 18 -12.19 19.84 -14.13
CA MET A 18 -12.68 18.53 -13.63
C MET A 18 -11.78 17.34 -14.03
N SER A 19 -10.88 17.52 -14.99
CA SER A 19 -9.98 16.48 -15.49
C SER A 19 -8.87 16.05 -14.54
N GLN A 20 -8.29 16.97 -13.78
CA GLN A 20 -7.19 16.64 -12.87
C GLN A 20 -7.70 15.88 -11.65
N ASP A 21 -8.79 16.34 -11.05
CA ASP A 21 -9.42 15.64 -9.93
C ASP A 21 -9.87 14.24 -10.34
N LEU A 22 -10.51 14.11 -11.50
CA LEU A 22 -10.89 12.81 -12.05
C LEU A 22 -9.65 11.94 -12.30
N PHE A 23 -8.60 12.49 -12.92
CA PHE A 23 -7.35 11.78 -13.15
C PHE A 23 -6.71 11.26 -11.84
N HIS A 24 -6.67 12.09 -10.79
CA HIS A 24 -6.18 11.68 -9.47
C HIS A 24 -7.08 10.62 -8.82
N GLN A 25 -8.40 10.76 -8.92
CA GLN A 25 -9.34 9.74 -8.43
C GLN A 25 -9.13 8.39 -9.13
N GLN A 26 -8.94 8.40 -10.46
CA GLN A 26 -8.71 7.20 -11.24
C GLN A 26 -7.35 6.55 -10.93
N ALA A 27 -6.28 7.35 -10.79
CA ALA A 27 -4.98 6.84 -10.33
C ALA A 27 -5.08 6.22 -8.92
N ASN A 28 -5.87 6.82 -8.03
CA ASN A 28 -6.06 6.32 -6.67
C ASN A 28 -6.84 4.98 -6.66
N ALA A 29 -7.91 4.90 -7.45
CA ALA A 29 -8.71 3.70 -7.61
C ALA A 29 -7.86 2.53 -8.15
N MET A 30 -7.02 2.76 -9.15
CA MET A 30 -6.08 1.75 -9.66
C MET A 30 -5.09 1.26 -8.58
N GLY A 31 -4.61 2.18 -7.73
CA GLY A 31 -3.75 1.83 -6.60
C GLY A 31 -4.47 0.99 -5.55
N GLY A 32 -5.72 1.33 -5.25
CA GLY A 32 -6.61 0.57 -4.38
C GLY A 32 -6.81 -0.86 -4.88
N ILE A 33 -7.15 -1.04 -6.16
CA ILE A 33 -7.32 -2.36 -6.81
C ILE A 33 -6.03 -3.18 -6.68
N SER A 34 -4.89 -2.60 -7.07
CA SER A 34 -3.60 -3.28 -7.06
C SER A 34 -3.23 -3.76 -5.65
N LYS A 35 -3.42 -2.90 -4.65
CA LYS A 35 -3.14 -3.19 -3.25
C LYS A 35 -4.09 -4.24 -2.69
N ALA A 36 -5.38 -4.18 -3.02
CA ALA A 36 -6.38 -5.12 -2.56
C ALA A 36 -6.13 -6.53 -3.11
N ILE A 37 -5.89 -6.67 -4.42
CA ILE A 37 -5.56 -7.97 -5.03
C ILE A 37 -4.24 -8.51 -4.50
N TYR A 38 -3.21 -7.67 -4.35
CA TYR A 38 -1.96 -8.10 -3.70
C TYR A 38 -2.23 -8.70 -2.31
N LYS A 39 -3.03 -8.02 -1.47
CA LYS A 39 -3.39 -8.52 -0.13
C LYS A 39 -4.18 -9.83 -0.22
N LEU A 40 -5.13 -9.96 -1.14
CA LEU A 40 -5.92 -11.19 -1.34
C LEU A 40 -5.04 -12.38 -1.69
N LEU A 41 -4.04 -12.19 -2.55
CA LEU A 41 -3.17 -13.27 -3.02
C LEU A 41 -2.08 -13.65 -2.00
N ASN A 42 -1.73 -12.76 -1.06
CA ASN A 42 -0.58 -12.94 -0.17
C ASN A 42 -0.94 -13.09 1.32
N ASN A 43 -2.17 -12.74 1.74
CA ASN A 43 -2.61 -12.99 3.10
C ASN A 43 -3.20 -14.41 3.20
N ASN A 44 -2.37 -15.38 3.60
CA ASN A 44 -2.71 -16.79 3.81
C ASN A 44 -3.55 -17.08 5.08
N ASN A 45 -4.24 -16.10 5.65
CA ASN A 45 -5.11 -16.37 6.80
C ASN A 45 -6.50 -16.76 6.29
N ASP A 46 -6.69 -18.08 6.17
CA ASP A 46 -7.95 -18.81 5.90
C ASP A 46 -8.49 -18.74 4.46
N THR A 47 -7.78 -19.38 3.53
CA THR A 47 -8.32 -19.80 2.22
C THR A 47 -9.39 -20.90 2.33
N THR A 48 -9.64 -21.46 3.52
CA THR A 48 -10.61 -22.54 3.73
C THR A 48 -12.04 -22.08 4.02
N SER A 49 -12.30 -20.77 4.14
CA SER A 49 -13.66 -20.25 4.29
C SER A 49 -13.81 -18.79 3.82
N TYR A 50 -13.49 -18.53 2.55
CA TYR A 50 -13.87 -17.28 1.86
C TYR A 50 -15.29 -16.79 2.19
N PRO A 51 -16.31 -17.66 2.44
CA PRO A 51 -17.64 -17.19 2.77
C PRO A 51 -17.79 -16.44 4.08
N GLN A 52 -17.07 -16.79 5.14
CA GLN A 52 -17.26 -16.17 6.45
C GLN A 52 -16.38 -14.93 6.66
N LEU A 53 -15.22 -14.87 6.01
CA LEU A 53 -14.23 -13.79 6.24
C LEU A 53 -14.52 -12.51 5.47
N VAL A 54 -15.20 -12.64 4.33
CA VAL A 54 -15.65 -11.50 3.51
C VAL A 54 -16.83 -10.79 4.18
N LEU A 55 -17.62 -11.52 4.96
CA LEU A 55 -18.85 -11.04 5.58
C LEU A 55 -18.60 -10.52 6.99
N ASN A 56 -19.38 -9.54 7.41
CA ASN A 56 -19.39 -9.14 8.81
C ASN A 56 -20.25 -10.15 9.61
N ASN A 57 -19.65 -10.81 10.62
CA ASN A 57 -20.31 -11.83 11.45
C ASN A 57 -21.66 -11.38 12.06
N ALA A 58 -21.89 -10.07 12.23
CA ALA A 58 -23.13 -9.52 12.78
C ALA A 58 -24.23 -9.23 11.73
N ALA A 59 -23.99 -9.43 10.43
CA ALA A 59 -24.74 -8.74 9.38
C ALA A 59 -25.52 -9.64 8.40
N TYR A 60 -25.72 -10.91 8.71
CA TYR A 60 -26.82 -11.66 8.07
C TYR A 60 -28.13 -11.21 8.73
N ASN A 61 -28.72 -10.13 8.21
CA ASN A 61 -30.05 -9.71 8.65
C ASN A 61 -31.07 -10.51 7.84
N SER A 62 -31.68 -11.52 8.46
CA SER A 62 -32.63 -12.44 7.80
C SER A 62 -33.85 -11.75 7.16
N ASN A 63 -34.07 -10.46 7.45
CA ASN A 63 -35.16 -9.66 6.90
C ASN A 63 -34.75 -8.77 5.71
N SER A 64 -33.47 -8.76 5.31
CA SER A 64 -33.01 -8.03 4.13
C SER A 64 -32.27 -8.97 3.18
N ASP A 65 -32.57 -8.93 1.88
CA ASP A 65 -31.83 -9.65 0.82
C ASP A 65 -30.44 -9.03 0.56
N ARG A 66 -29.75 -8.63 1.63
CA ARG A 66 -28.50 -7.87 1.60
C ARG A 66 -27.47 -8.52 2.50
N VAL A 67 -26.25 -8.53 1.99
CA VAL A 67 -25.08 -9.11 2.61
C VAL A 67 -24.01 -8.02 2.74
N TYR A 68 -23.64 -7.67 3.97
CA TYR A 68 -22.67 -6.59 4.24
C TYR A 68 -21.24 -7.11 4.28
N LEU A 69 -20.36 -6.42 3.55
CA LEU A 69 -18.95 -6.75 3.48
C LEU A 69 -18.18 -6.17 4.67
N ASN A 70 -17.24 -6.93 5.19
CA ASN A 70 -16.33 -6.45 6.24
C ASN A 70 -15.45 -5.30 5.69
N PRO A 71 -15.53 -4.08 6.23
CA PRO A 71 -14.80 -2.91 5.71
C PRO A 71 -13.28 -3.03 5.81
N PHE A 72 -12.77 -3.89 6.70
CA PHE A 72 -11.33 -4.14 6.84
C PHE A 72 -10.83 -5.30 5.96
N HIS A 73 -11.73 -6.00 5.27
CA HIS A 73 -11.37 -7.12 4.41
C HIS A 73 -10.89 -6.62 3.03
N PRO A 74 -9.81 -7.17 2.45
CA PRO A 74 -9.32 -6.76 1.13
C PRO A 74 -10.36 -6.81 0.01
N CYS A 75 -11.38 -7.69 0.08
CA CYS A 75 -12.49 -7.70 -0.88
C CYS A 75 -13.31 -6.41 -0.88
N HIS A 76 -13.59 -5.85 0.30
CA HIS A 76 -14.31 -4.59 0.39
C HIS A 76 -13.53 -3.48 -0.31
N LEU A 77 -12.22 -3.39 -0.05
CA LEU A 77 -11.32 -2.42 -0.66
C LEU A 77 -11.22 -2.59 -2.18
N LEU A 78 -11.18 -3.85 -2.65
CA LEU A 78 -11.18 -4.16 -4.08
C LEU A 78 -12.44 -3.62 -4.74
N LEU A 79 -13.61 -3.91 -4.17
CA LEU A 79 -14.89 -3.54 -4.75
C LEU A 79 -15.14 -2.03 -4.70
N ASP A 80 -14.78 -1.36 -3.60
CA ASP A 80 -14.88 0.11 -3.51
C ASP A 80 -13.97 0.78 -4.55
N ALA A 81 -12.70 0.36 -4.62
CA ALA A 81 -11.78 0.89 -5.61
C ALA A 81 -12.26 0.59 -7.05
N TYR A 82 -12.76 -0.62 -7.30
CA TYR A 82 -13.25 -1.02 -8.62
C TYR A 82 -14.52 -0.30 -9.06
N HIS A 83 -15.42 0.02 -8.11
CA HIS A 83 -16.62 0.81 -8.36
C HIS A 83 -16.30 2.24 -8.82
N ASN A 84 -15.29 2.84 -8.19
CA ASN A 84 -14.86 4.21 -8.50
C ASN A 84 -13.90 4.28 -9.70
N TRP A 85 -13.52 3.14 -10.28
CA TRP A 85 -12.60 3.07 -11.41
C TRP A 85 -13.34 3.08 -12.76
N ASN A 86 -13.00 4.00 -13.64
CA ASN A 86 -13.34 3.99 -15.05
C ASN A 86 -12.14 3.43 -15.84
N SER A 87 -12.27 2.18 -16.30
CA SER A 87 -11.20 1.47 -17.01
C SER A 87 -10.88 2.09 -18.36
N ASP A 88 -11.89 2.54 -19.10
CA ASP A 88 -11.72 3.10 -20.45
C ASP A 88 -10.99 4.45 -20.38
N TYR A 89 -11.42 5.32 -19.46
CA TYR A 89 -10.74 6.58 -19.18
C TYR A 89 -9.29 6.33 -18.75
N SER A 90 -9.06 5.36 -17.86
CA SER A 90 -7.71 5.05 -17.37
C SER A 90 -6.80 4.49 -18.47
N LEU A 91 -7.33 3.63 -19.34
CA LEU A 91 -6.60 3.12 -20.50
C LEU A 91 -6.21 4.25 -21.44
N GLN A 92 -7.07 5.25 -21.63
CA GLN A 92 -6.76 6.44 -22.43
C GLN A 92 -5.70 7.33 -21.75
N CYS A 93 -5.87 7.63 -20.47
CA CYS A 93 -5.01 8.59 -19.75
C CYS A 93 -3.65 8.03 -19.30
N PHE A 94 -3.53 6.70 -19.15
CA PHE A 94 -2.32 6.05 -18.60
C PHE A 94 -1.71 5.01 -19.54
N ALA A 95 -2.07 5.03 -20.84
CA ALA A 95 -1.58 4.07 -21.84
C ALA A 95 -0.05 3.92 -21.82
N ASP A 96 0.69 5.04 -21.75
CA ASP A 96 2.15 5.09 -21.74
C ASP A 96 2.78 4.51 -20.47
N LYS A 97 2.08 4.63 -19.33
CA LYS A 97 2.56 4.18 -18.00
C LYS A 97 2.21 2.72 -17.73
N GLY A 98 1.23 2.18 -18.44
CA GLY A 98 0.74 0.82 -18.30
C GLY A 98 -0.02 0.58 -16.99
N LEU A 99 -1.07 -0.25 -17.09
CA LEU A 99 -1.79 -0.76 -15.91
C LEU A 99 -0.92 -1.77 -15.15
N SER A 100 -1.03 -1.80 -13.83
CA SER A 100 -0.45 -2.89 -13.04
C SER A 100 -0.99 -4.25 -13.51
N PRO A 101 -0.20 -5.33 -13.38
CA PRO A 101 -0.67 -6.69 -13.67
C PRO A 101 -1.91 -7.06 -12.87
N TYR A 102 -2.07 -6.53 -11.65
CA TYR A 102 -3.25 -6.77 -10.82
C TYR A 102 -4.51 -6.13 -11.40
N CYS A 103 -4.44 -4.89 -11.88
CA CYS A 103 -5.57 -4.26 -12.57
C CYS A 103 -5.94 -5.00 -13.86
N ARG A 104 -4.94 -5.45 -14.63
CA ARG A 104 -5.17 -6.26 -15.83
C ARG A 104 -5.81 -7.61 -15.52
N LEU A 105 -5.36 -8.27 -14.45
CA LEU A 105 -5.93 -9.51 -13.95
C LEU A 105 -7.42 -9.34 -13.63
N LEU A 106 -7.77 -8.26 -12.92
CA LEU A 106 -9.17 -7.96 -12.61
C LEU A 106 -10.02 -7.81 -13.88
N LEU A 107 -9.58 -7.00 -14.85
CA LEU A 107 -10.32 -6.83 -16.11
C LEU A 107 -10.48 -8.14 -16.88
N GLN A 108 -9.43 -8.98 -16.89
CA GLN A 108 -9.46 -10.28 -17.57
C GLN A 108 -10.45 -11.25 -16.91
N VAL A 109 -10.55 -11.26 -15.58
CA VAL A 109 -11.52 -12.14 -14.90
C VAL A 109 -12.93 -11.56 -15.01
N ASP A 110 -13.07 -10.24 -14.83
CA ASP A 110 -14.37 -9.61 -14.73
C ASP A 110 -15.15 -9.55 -16.05
N GLN A 111 -14.49 -9.70 -17.21
CA GLN A 111 -15.18 -9.75 -18.50
C GLN A 111 -16.25 -10.86 -18.59
N PHE A 112 -16.12 -11.93 -17.79
CA PHE A 112 -17.06 -13.06 -17.77
C PHE A 112 -18.09 -12.95 -16.65
N ILE A 113 -17.71 -12.33 -15.54
CA ILE A 113 -18.54 -12.23 -14.34
C ILE A 113 -19.39 -10.97 -14.40
N ASN A 114 -18.83 -9.85 -14.85
CA ASN A 114 -19.45 -8.53 -14.83
C ASN A 114 -19.90 -8.15 -13.41
N ILE A 115 -18.96 -8.25 -12.47
CA ILE A 115 -19.17 -8.02 -11.06
C ILE A 115 -19.65 -6.60 -10.78
N ARG A 116 -19.31 -5.61 -11.62
CA ARG A 116 -19.84 -4.24 -11.52
C ARG A 116 -21.34 -4.15 -11.74
N ALA A 117 -21.87 -4.89 -12.72
CA ALA A 117 -23.31 -4.91 -12.99
C ALA A 117 -24.06 -5.82 -12.01
N ARG A 118 -23.40 -6.86 -11.49
CA ARG A 118 -24.00 -7.82 -10.57
C ARG A 118 -24.00 -7.33 -9.14
N ILE A 119 -22.87 -6.80 -8.69
CA ILE A 119 -22.83 -6.13 -7.41
C ILE A 119 -23.45 -4.74 -7.62
N ASN A 120 -24.76 -4.68 -7.44
CA ASN A 120 -25.42 -3.46 -7.00
C ASN A 120 -24.76 -3.05 -5.69
N LEU A 121 -23.61 -2.36 -5.77
CA LEU A 121 -22.92 -1.83 -4.62
C LEU A 121 -23.84 -0.77 -4.02
N LEU A 122 -24.73 -1.24 -3.16
CA LEU A 122 -25.56 -0.40 -2.33
C LEU A 122 -24.61 0.12 -1.27
N CYS A 123 -23.97 1.18 -1.69
CA CYS A 123 -23.24 2.12 -0.90
C CYS A 123 -24.22 2.71 0.10
N ASP A 124 -24.16 2.26 1.34
CA ASP A 124 -24.93 2.93 2.36
C ASP A 124 -24.39 4.35 2.52
N ARG A 125 -25.27 5.33 2.74
CA ARG A 125 -24.82 6.70 3.08
C ARG A 125 -24.19 6.73 4.47
N GLU A 126 -24.40 5.66 5.24
CA GLU A 126 -23.79 5.44 6.54
C GLU A 126 -22.32 5.05 6.40
N LEU A 127 -21.48 5.80 7.11
CA LEU A 127 -20.11 5.43 7.38
C LEU A 127 -20.08 4.46 8.58
N ASP A 128 -19.15 3.52 8.58
CA ASP A 128 -18.91 2.68 9.76
C ASP A 128 -18.31 3.51 10.92
N SER A 129 -18.09 2.87 12.07
CA SER A 129 -17.52 3.53 13.27
C SER A 129 -16.11 4.10 13.04
N LYS A 130 -15.48 3.78 11.91
CA LYS A 130 -14.21 4.33 11.47
C LYS A 130 -14.38 5.11 10.16
N GLY A 131 -15.54 5.64 9.82
CA GLY A 131 -15.67 6.53 8.66
C GLY A 131 -15.58 5.85 7.28
N TYR A 132 -15.60 4.51 7.19
CA TYR A 132 -15.57 3.80 5.90
C TYR A 132 -16.98 3.63 5.34
N LYS A 133 -17.09 3.78 4.02
CA LYS A 133 -18.33 3.57 3.29
C LYS A 133 -18.79 2.12 3.45
N ARG A 134 -20.00 1.90 3.96
CA ARG A 134 -20.51 0.54 4.11
C ARG A 134 -20.95 -0.01 2.76
N LEU A 135 -20.31 -1.10 2.33
CA LEU A 135 -20.67 -1.81 1.10
C LEU A 135 -21.52 -3.04 1.42
N SER A 136 -22.58 -3.20 0.64
CA SER A 136 -23.42 -4.39 0.66
C SER A 136 -23.67 -4.89 -0.75
N ILE A 137 -23.95 -6.18 -0.85
CA ILE A 137 -24.27 -6.88 -2.08
C ILE A 137 -25.59 -7.64 -1.87
N ASP A 138 -26.37 -7.88 -2.91
CA ASP A 138 -27.52 -8.78 -2.78
C ASP A 138 -27.06 -10.23 -2.57
N SER A 139 -27.90 -11.04 -1.92
CA SER A 139 -27.54 -12.42 -1.59
C SER A 139 -27.29 -13.25 -2.85
N SER A 140 -27.98 -12.95 -3.95
CA SER A 140 -27.83 -13.64 -5.24
C SER A 140 -26.48 -13.38 -5.92
N SER A 141 -25.84 -12.25 -5.63
CA SER A 141 -24.55 -11.83 -6.21
C SER A 141 -23.35 -12.33 -5.43
N LEU A 142 -23.57 -12.96 -4.27
CA LEU A 142 -22.52 -13.52 -3.43
C LEU A 142 -21.73 -14.62 -4.16
N GLU A 143 -22.42 -15.47 -4.91
CA GLU A 143 -21.78 -16.51 -5.73
C GLU A 143 -20.88 -15.90 -6.82
N SER A 144 -21.31 -14.81 -7.44
CA SER A 144 -20.51 -14.10 -8.45
C SER A 144 -19.23 -13.51 -7.86
N LEU A 145 -19.29 -12.99 -6.63
CA LEU A 145 -18.11 -12.51 -5.92
C LEU A 145 -17.14 -13.66 -5.61
N TYR A 146 -17.62 -14.83 -5.20
CA TYR A 146 -16.74 -15.99 -4.98
C TYR A 146 -16.08 -16.46 -6.27
N LEU A 147 -16.84 -16.56 -7.35
CA LEU A 147 -16.29 -16.91 -8.66
C LEU A 147 -15.20 -15.92 -9.10
N LEU A 148 -15.37 -14.62 -8.82
CA LEU A 148 -14.36 -13.60 -9.11
C LEU A 148 -13.07 -13.86 -8.33
N LEU A 149 -13.17 -14.08 -7.02
CA LEU A 149 -12.01 -14.27 -6.14
C LEU A 149 -11.26 -15.57 -6.47
N ASP A 150 -12.00 -16.65 -6.74
CA ASP A 150 -11.42 -17.93 -7.14
C ASP A 150 -10.67 -17.82 -8.47
N ASN A 151 -11.29 -17.19 -9.48
CA ASN A 151 -10.64 -16.98 -10.77
C ASN A 151 -9.44 -16.04 -10.69
N ILE A 152 -9.49 -14.97 -9.88
CA ILE A 152 -8.31 -14.11 -9.63
C ILE A 152 -7.16 -14.95 -9.08
N THR A 153 -7.45 -15.81 -8.10
CA THR A 153 -6.43 -16.67 -7.48
C THR A 153 -5.87 -17.68 -8.47
N HIS A 154 -6.74 -18.34 -9.23
CA HIS A 154 -6.35 -19.30 -10.26
C HIS A 154 -5.46 -18.66 -11.34
N GLN A 155 -5.89 -17.52 -11.89
CA GLN A 155 -5.16 -16.82 -12.94
C GLN A 155 -3.84 -16.19 -12.43
N ALA A 156 -3.77 -15.79 -11.16
CA ALA A 156 -2.52 -15.31 -10.55
C ALA A 156 -1.46 -16.42 -10.43
N ASN A 157 -1.85 -17.69 -10.37
CA ASN A 157 -0.94 -18.84 -10.37
C ASN A 157 -0.43 -19.23 -11.77
N ASN A 158 -0.91 -18.58 -12.82
CA ASN A 158 -0.45 -18.82 -14.18
C ASN A 158 0.96 -18.23 -14.39
N PRO A 159 1.93 -18.97 -14.97
CA PRO A 159 3.26 -18.44 -15.28
C PRO A 159 3.25 -17.13 -16.08
N ALA A 160 2.26 -16.92 -16.95
CA ALA A 160 2.10 -15.68 -17.70
C ALA A 160 1.91 -14.46 -16.79
N PHE A 161 1.15 -14.61 -15.69
CA PHE A 161 0.98 -13.55 -14.69
C PHE A 161 2.30 -13.26 -13.98
N SER A 162 3.05 -14.28 -13.56
CA SER A 162 4.36 -14.11 -12.94
C SER A 162 5.35 -13.40 -13.86
N SER A 163 5.39 -13.75 -15.15
CA SER A 163 6.22 -13.07 -16.15
C SER A 163 5.82 -11.60 -16.31
N ALA A 164 4.53 -11.30 -16.42
CA ALA A 164 4.03 -9.92 -16.50
C ALA A 164 4.35 -9.11 -15.24
N LEU A 165 4.26 -9.73 -14.05
CA LEU A 165 4.62 -9.11 -12.78
C LEU A 165 6.10 -8.79 -12.68
N ASN A 166 6.97 -9.71 -13.08
CA ASN A 166 8.42 -9.49 -13.09
C ASN A 166 8.79 -8.35 -14.05
N GLN A 167 8.25 -8.36 -15.27
CA GLN A 167 8.48 -7.29 -16.24
C GLN A 167 8.04 -5.92 -15.68
N TYR A 168 6.86 -5.88 -15.07
CA TYR A 168 6.34 -4.68 -14.44
C TYR A 168 7.21 -4.20 -13.28
N GLN A 169 7.70 -5.10 -12.43
CA GLN A 169 8.62 -4.77 -11.34
C GLN A 169 9.93 -4.13 -11.87
N HIS A 170 10.49 -4.64 -12.96
CA HIS A 170 11.64 -4.01 -13.61
C HIS A 170 11.31 -2.62 -14.18
N GLN A 171 10.18 -2.48 -14.88
CA GLN A 171 9.76 -1.19 -15.46
C GLN A 171 9.51 -0.11 -14.40
N THR A 172 9.05 -0.51 -13.22
CA THR A 172 8.81 0.40 -12.08
C THR A 172 10.07 0.68 -11.25
N GLY A 173 11.20 0.04 -11.56
CA GLY A 173 12.45 0.15 -10.80
C GLY A 173 12.42 -0.59 -9.46
N TYR A 174 11.40 -1.40 -9.19
CA TYR A 174 11.27 -2.15 -7.94
C TYR A 174 12.47 -3.08 -7.72
N THR A 175 12.86 -3.82 -8.75
CA THR A 175 13.94 -4.81 -8.66
C THR A 175 15.29 -4.16 -8.38
N GLU A 176 15.55 -3.03 -9.02
CA GLU A 176 16.78 -2.25 -8.88
C GLU A 176 16.83 -1.59 -7.49
N ASN A 177 15.73 -0.96 -7.06
CA ASN A 177 15.59 -0.40 -5.72
C ASN A 177 15.75 -1.49 -4.64
N LEU A 178 15.16 -2.68 -4.83
CA LEU A 178 15.29 -3.77 -3.87
C LEU A 178 16.76 -4.15 -3.68
N LYS A 179 17.49 -4.35 -4.78
CA LYS A 179 18.92 -4.67 -4.75
C LYS A 179 19.73 -3.56 -4.07
N GLU A 180 19.49 -2.30 -4.44
CA GLU A 180 20.22 -1.16 -3.86
C GLU A 180 20.02 -1.06 -2.34
N TYR A 181 18.77 -1.15 -1.88
CA TYR A 181 18.44 -0.96 -0.46
C TYR A 181 18.79 -2.20 0.36
N GLN A 182 18.77 -3.40 -0.22
CA GLN A 182 19.34 -4.60 0.39
C GLN A 182 20.85 -4.46 0.59
N TYR A 183 21.57 -3.98 -0.43
CA TYR A 183 23.00 -3.70 -0.33
C TYR A 183 23.29 -2.62 0.72
N TYR A 184 22.45 -1.58 0.83
CA TYR A 184 22.56 -0.58 1.89
C TYR A 184 22.46 -1.18 3.30
N ILE A 185 21.55 -2.14 3.52
CA ILE A 185 21.45 -2.87 4.78
C ILE A 185 22.71 -3.73 5.03
N ASP A 186 23.24 -4.40 4.01
CA ASP A 186 24.47 -5.18 4.15
C ASP A 186 25.65 -4.31 4.61
N GLN A 187 25.79 -3.12 4.03
CA GLN A 187 26.85 -2.17 4.40
C GLN A 187 26.71 -1.68 5.84
N LEU A 188 25.49 -1.52 6.35
CA LEU A 188 25.26 -1.18 7.76
C LEU A 188 25.71 -2.31 8.70
N PHE A 189 25.41 -3.57 8.38
CA PHE A 189 25.85 -4.72 9.18
C PHE A 189 27.34 -5.05 9.02
N ALA A 190 27.96 -4.64 7.91
CA ALA A 190 29.42 -4.71 7.74
C ALA A 190 30.14 -3.75 8.70
N HIS A 191 29.56 -2.57 8.95
CA HIS A 191 30.16 -1.55 9.81
C HIS A 191 29.83 -1.73 11.31
N TYR A 192 28.62 -2.18 11.64
CA TYR A 192 28.14 -2.25 13.02
C TYR A 192 27.87 -3.69 13.46
N SER A 193 28.35 -4.07 14.65
CA SER A 193 28.15 -5.42 15.20
C SER A 193 26.70 -5.72 15.58
N ARG A 194 25.95 -4.69 15.99
CA ARG A 194 24.54 -4.76 16.37
C ARG A 194 23.81 -3.48 15.97
N LEU A 195 22.65 -3.64 15.36
CA LEU A 195 21.79 -2.56 14.90
C LEU A 195 20.43 -2.64 15.56
N LEU A 196 19.83 -1.49 15.84
CA LEU A 196 18.48 -1.38 16.37
C LEU A 196 17.57 -0.90 15.24
N ILE A 197 16.71 -1.79 14.74
CA ILE A 197 15.82 -1.54 13.62
C ILE A 197 14.48 -1.03 14.14
N VAL A 198 14.15 0.23 13.83
CA VAL A 198 12.90 0.88 14.23
C VAL A 198 12.10 1.22 12.98
N ARG A 199 10.84 0.81 12.89
CA ARG A 199 9.94 1.15 11.80
C ARG A 199 8.73 1.91 12.33
N VAL A 200 8.45 3.04 11.70
CA VAL A 200 7.27 3.86 11.98
C VAL A 200 6.61 4.21 10.66
N ASP A 201 5.30 4.00 10.58
CA ASP A 201 4.50 4.47 9.45
C ASP A 201 3.84 5.79 9.89
N LEU A 202 4.19 6.90 9.23
CA LEU A 202 3.69 8.24 9.52
C LEU A 202 2.56 8.57 8.55
N SER A 203 1.40 8.98 9.02
CA SER A 203 0.22 9.27 8.18
C SER A 203 -0.54 10.47 8.72
N TYR A 204 -1.71 10.76 8.14
CA TYR A 204 -2.65 11.73 8.71
C TYR A 204 -3.73 10.99 9.49
N ALA A 205 -4.37 11.69 10.43
CA ALA A 205 -5.57 11.19 11.09
C ALA A 205 -6.69 11.01 10.05
N GLN A 206 -7.58 10.06 10.30
CA GLN A 206 -8.65 9.76 9.38
C GLN A 206 -9.59 10.96 9.20
N GLY A 207 -10.02 11.21 7.97
CA GLY A 207 -10.84 12.38 7.62
C GLY A 207 -10.04 13.64 7.31
N ASN A 208 -8.74 13.68 7.63
CA ASN A 208 -7.86 14.76 7.20
C ASN A 208 -7.35 14.47 5.79
N SER A 209 -7.99 15.10 4.79
CA SER A 209 -7.44 15.15 3.43
C SER A 209 -6.43 16.29 3.35
N ILE A 210 -5.24 15.98 2.85
CA ILE A 210 -4.18 16.95 2.62
C ILE A 210 -3.73 16.87 1.16
N ASP A 211 -3.45 18.01 0.54
CA ASP A 211 -2.82 18.04 -0.77
C ASP A 211 -1.35 17.58 -0.72
N TYR A 212 -0.78 17.34 -1.91
CA TYR A 212 0.58 16.83 -2.03
C TYR A 212 1.62 17.84 -1.55
N GLU A 213 1.40 19.14 -1.81
CA GLU A 213 2.30 20.24 -1.49
C GLU A 213 2.49 20.34 0.03
N SER A 214 1.40 20.39 0.78
CA SER A 214 1.40 20.46 2.24
C SER A 214 1.97 19.17 2.85
N PHE A 215 1.66 17.99 2.27
CA PHE A 215 2.32 16.75 2.65
C PHE A 215 3.85 16.81 2.44
N ASN A 216 4.29 17.32 1.30
CA ASN A 216 5.69 17.42 0.96
C ASN A 216 6.43 18.40 1.88
N GLU A 217 5.79 19.49 2.30
CA GLU A 217 6.30 20.43 3.29
C GLU A 217 6.49 19.76 4.65
N HIS A 218 5.47 19.09 5.18
CA HIS A 218 5.57 18.33 6.44
C HIS A 218 6.66 17.25 6.37
N ALA A 219 6.69 16.46 5.28
CA ALA A 219 7.69 15.41 5.08
C ALA A 219 9.12 15.98 5.06
N THR A 220 9.31 17.11 4.39
CA THR A 220 10.62 17.79 4.31
C THR A 220 11.00 18.40 5.66
N GLY A 221 10.06 19.01 6.37
CA GLY A 221 10.24 19.51 7.73
C GLY A 221 10.66 18.40 8.69
N PHE A 222 10.02 17.22 8.59
CA PHE A 222 10.36 16.04 9.37
C PHE A 222 11.78 15.54 9.10
N LEU A 223 12.16 15.35 7.84
CA LEU A 223 13.50 14.87 7.50
C LEU A 223 14.60 15.83 7.97
N LYS A 224 14.36 17.15 7.97
CA LYS A 224 15.30 18.14 8.53
C LYS A 224 15.54 17.92 10.04
N ARG A 225 14.56 17.42 10.79
CA ARG A 225 14.69 17.15 12.23
C ARG A 225 15.59 15.96 12.55
N ILE A 226 15.87 15.08 11.59
CA ILE A 226 16.81 13.95 11.77
C ILE A 226 18.19 14.43 12.27
N HIS A 227 18.61 15.63 11.87
CA HIS A 227 19.93 16.17 12.23
C HIS A 227 19.98 16.91 13.57
N SER A 228 18.84 17.23 14.19
CA SER A 228 18.79 18.12 15.36
C SER A 228 17.93 17.61 16.51
N ASN A 229 17.07 16.61 16.30
CA ASN A 229 16.19 16.10 17.34
C ASN A 229 16.83 14.89 18.07
N PRO A 230 16.85 14.88 19.43
CA PRO A 230 17.44 13.80 20.22
C PRO A 230 16.86 12.39 19.99
N ALA A 231 15.66 12.29 19.41
CA ALA A 231 15.08 11.00 19.00
C ALA A 231 15.94 10.29 17.94
N PHE A 232 16.80 11.01 17.22
CA PHE A 232 17.69 10.48 16.18
C PHE A 232 19.17 10.39 16.62
N ASP A 233 19.47 10.58 17.90
CA ASP A 233 20.82 10.37 18.43
C ASP A 233 21.30 8.94 18.16
N ASN A 234 22.52 8.81 17.63
CA ASN A 234 23.10 7.54 17.20
C ASN A 234 22.32 6.82 16.08
N LEU A 235 21.47 7.54 15.33
CA LEU A 235 20.95 7.08 14.05
C LEU A 235 22.11 6.99 13.05
N VAL A 236 22.35 5.79 12.53
CA VAL A 236 23.45 5.47 11.61
C VAL A 236 22.99 5.24 10.18
N GLY A 237 21.68 5.06 9.98
CA GLY A 237 21.06 4.94 8.67
C GLY A 237 19.55 5.08 8.77
N TYR A 238 18.91 5.38 7.65
CA TYR A 238 17.45 5.34 7.53
C TYR A 238 17.04 5.12 6.08
N ILE A 239 15.81 4.65 5.89
CA ILE A 239 15.10 4.56 4.62
C ILE A 239 13.75 5.23 4.84
N ALA A 240 13.40 6.20 4.00
CA ALA A 240 12.11 6.87 4.05
C ALA A 240 11.45 6.78 2.68
N LYS A 241 10.22 6.27 2.64
CA LYS A 241 9.40 6.22 1.44
C LYS A 241 8.11 6.98 1.62
N ARG A 242 7.78 7.82 0.65
CA ARG A 242 6.51 8.53 0.53
C ARG A 242 5.56 7.70 -0.34
N GLU A 243 4.31 7.58 0.12
CA GLU A 243 3.23 6.86 -0.56
C GLU A 243 1.93 7.66 -0.56
N HIS A 244 1.00 7.28 -1.43
CA HIS A 244 -0.39 7.72 -1.38
C HIS A 244 -1.29 6.49 -1.51
N GLY A 245 -1.87 6.06 -0.37
CA GLY A 245 -2.71 4.89 -0.33
C GLY A 245 -4.19 5.24 -0.45
N PHE A 246 -4.95 4.42 -1.16
CA PHE A 246 -6.41 4.56 -1.31
C PHE A 246 -7.14 4.86 0.01
N GLU A 247 -6.84 4.11 1.07
CA GLU A 247 -7.46 4.28 2.39
C GLU A 247 -6.76 5.32 3.28
N ARG A 248 -5.43 5.44 3.14
CA ARG A 248 -4.58 6.15 4.11
C ARG A 248 -4.21 7.57 3.67
N GLY A 249 -4.51 7.93 2.42
CA GLY A 249 -4.00 9.15 1.79
C GLY A 249 -2.47 9.17 1.75
N TYR A 250 -1.89 10.37 1.79
CA TYR A 250 -0.45 10.55 1.87
C TYR A 250 0.14 10.04 3.17
N HIS A 251 1.25 9.30 3.08
CA HIS A 251 1.95 8.76 4.24
C HIS A 251 3.42 8.48 3.94
N ILE A 252 4.20 8.23 4.99
CA ILE A 252 5.62 7.91 4.93
C ILE A 252 5.87 6.59 5.66
N HIS A 253 6.44 5.61 4.98
CA HIS A 253 7.06 4.46 5.62
C HIS A 253 8.51 4.81 5.97
N LEU A 254 8.83 4.80 7.26
CA LEU A 254 10.15 5.15 7.78
C LEU A 254 10.78 3.94 8.49
N LEU A 255 11.94 3.51 8.01
CA LEU A 255 12.79 2.53 8.67
C LEU A 255 14.08 3.21 9.10
N MET A 256 14.33 3.20 10.40
CA MET A 256 15.47 3.82 11.06
C MET A 256 16.39 2.75 11.61
N VAL A 257 17.69 3.01 11.50
CA VAL A 257 18.73 2.09 11.92
C VAL A 257 19.65 2.83 12.87
N TYR A 258 19.67 2.40 14.14
CA TYR A 258 20.53 2.98 15.17
C TYR A 258 21.69 2.04 15.52
N ASN A 259 22.79 2.60 16.00
CA ASN A 259 23.84 1.81 16.63
C ASN A 259 23.33 1.24 17.97
N SER A 260 23.05 -0.07 17.99
CA SER A 260 22.48 -0.71 19.17
C SER A 260 23.48 -0.88 20.31
N ALA A 261 24.76 -0.51 20.15
CA ALA A 261 25.68 -0.43 21.28
C ALA A 261 25.46 0.84 22.13
N LYS A 262 24.81 1.88 21.56
CA LYS A 262 24.61 3.19 22.20
C LYS A 262 23.14 3.54 22.44
N ARG A 263 22.22 2.88 21.72
CA ARG A 263 20.79 3.17 21.79
C ARG A 263 19.99 1.87 21.91
N MET A 264 18.95 1.90 22.72
CA MET A 264 18.03 0.79 23.00
C MET A 264 16.59 1.33 23.00
N ALA A 265 15.62 0.49 23.45
CA ALA A 265 14.22 0.86 23.60
C ALA A 265 13.57 1.29 22.27
N ASP A 266 13.58 0.39 21.30
CA ASP A 266 13.07 0.61 19.95
C ASP A 266 11.60 1.03 19.89
N ALA A 267 10.74 0.45 20.74
CA ALA A 267 9.34 0.86 20.83
C ALA A 267 9.19 2.32 21.28
N TYR A 268 9.94 2.72 22.31
CA TYR A 268 9.92 4.09 22.82
C TYR A 268 10.48 5.10 21.80
N LEU A 269 11.53 4.72 21.06
CA LEU A 269 12.03 5.54 19.95
C LEU A 269 10.99 5.71 18.85
N GLY A 270 10.31 4.63 18.47
CA GLY A 270 9.23 4.68 17.49
C GLY A 270 8.11 5.64 17.91
N GLN A 271 7.74 5.62 19.20
CA GLN A 271 6.77 6.55 19.77
C GLN A 271 7.25 8.01 19.69
N GLN A 272 8.47 8.32 20.14
CA GLN A 272 9.00 9.69 20.08
C GLN A 272 9.01 10.26 18.66
N VAL A 273 9.34 9.42 17.68
CA VAL A 273 9.37 9.79 16.26
C VAL A 273 7.95 10.02 15.73
N GLY A 274 6.99 9.19 16.12
CA GLY A 274 5.58 9.39 15.80
C GLY A 274 5.01 10.68 16.39
N GLU A 275 5.30 10.95 17.67
CA GLU A 275 4.88 12.20 18.33
C GLU A 275 5.56 13.44 17.72
N LEU A 276 6.79 13.31 17.22
CA LEU A 276 7.45 14.37 16.46
C LEU A 276 6.70 14.67 15.17
N TRP A 277 6.25 13.64 14.44
CA TRP A 277 5.41 13.83 13.27
C TRP A 277 4.12 14.57 13.62
N GLN A 278 3.41 14.14 14.67
CA GLN A 278 2.20 14.83 15.14
C GLN A 278 2.44 16.32 15.41
N ARG A 279 3.54 16.66 16.09
CA ARG A 279 3.93 18.06 16.34
C ARG A 279 4.19 18.85 15.05
N ILE A 280 4.88 18.25 14.07
CA ILE A 280 5.19 18.90 12.79
C ILE A 280 3.92 19.17 11.98
N THR A 281 2.97 18.24 12.05
CA THR A 281 1.67 18.35 11.37
C THR A 281 0.62 19.10 12.19
N GLU A 282 1.01 19.78 13.27
CA GLU A 282 0.10 20.54 14.15
C GLU A 282 -1.11 19.71 14.65
N GLY A 283 -0.88 18.44 14.96
CA GLY A 283 -1.91 17.51 15.44
C GLY A 283 -2.74 16.83 14.34
N GLN A 284 -2.56 17.19 13.06
CA GLN A 284 -3.27 16.53 11.95
C GLN A 284 -2.73 15.13 11.66
N GLY A 285 -1.48 14.86 12.05
CA GLY A 285 -0.76 13.62 11.83
C GLY A 285 -1.18 12.50 12.79
N SER A 286 -1.00 11.27 12.31
CA SER A 286 -1.09 10.04 13.08
C SER A 286 0.13 9.17 12.77
N TYR A 287 0.34 8.11 13.54
CA TYR A 287 1.42 7.17 13.27
C TYR A 287 1.07 5.77 13.73
N PHE A 288 1.73 4.79 13.12
CA PHE A 288 1.73 3.40 13.55
C PHE A 288 3.16 2.99 13.90
N ASN A 289 3.36 2.64 15.17
CA ASN A 289 4.63 2.14 15.67
C ASN A 289 4.71 0.62 15.46
N CYS A 290 5.54 0.19 14.51
CA CYS A 290 5.70 -1.23 14.22
C CYS A 290 6.51 -1.96 15.31
N ASN A 291 7.21 -1.24 16.19
CA ASN A 291 8.07 -1.86 17.20
C ASN A 291 7.35 -2.24 18.50
N THR A 292 6.02 -2.14 18.55
CA THR A 292 5.23 -2.66 19.68
C THR A 292 5.38 -4.18 19.80
N ASP A 293 5.31 -4.70 21.03
CA ASP A 293 5.47 -6.14 21.26
C ASP A 293 4.40 -6.95 20.53
N GLN A 294 3.16 -6.47 20.53
CA GLN A 294 2.06 -7.08 19.79
C GLN A 294 2.36 -7.19 18.28
N HIS A 295 2.90 -6.12 17.66
CA HIS A 295 3.19 -6.17 16.23
C HIS A 295 4.42 -7.05 15.93
N LYS A 296 5.44 -7.02 16.77
CA LYS A 296 6.63 -7.89 16.64
C LYS A 296 6.27 -9.38 16.65
N GLN A 297 5.27 -9.77 17.45
CA GLN A 297 4.78 -11.15 17.53
C GLN A 297 4.08 -11.63 16.26
N THR A 298 3.73 -10.74 15.32
CA THR A 298 3.12 -11.13 14.05
C THR A 298 4.14 -11.68 13.04
N TYR A 299 5.44 -11.46 13.28
CA TYR A 299 6.51 -11.98 12.42
C TYR A 299 7.02 -13.32 12.96
N PRO A 300 7.02 -14.41 12.16
CA PRO A 300 7.64 -15.67 12.55
C PRO A 300 9.12 -15.51 12.94
N VAL A 301 9.82 -14.66 12.19
CA VAL A 301 11.17 -14.19 12.51
C VAL A 301 11.15 -12.67 12.56
N CYS A 302 11.11 -12.11 13.77
CA CYS A 302 11.04 -10.66 13.92
C CYS A 302 12.40 -9.99 13.66
N PHE A 303 12.43 -9.11 12.65
CA PHE A 303 13.59 -8.31 12.29
C PHE A 303 13.63 -6.92 12.95
N LEU A 304 12.59 -6.55 13.69
CA LEU A 304 12.49 -5.29 14.42
C LEU A 304 13.21 -5.38 15.77
N GLY A 305 13.70 -4.24 16.26
CA GLY A 305 14.49 -4.17 17.47
C GLY A 305 15.95 -4.55 17.22
N GLN A 306 16.62 -5.15 18.22
CA GLN A 306 18.04 -5.43 18.12
C GLN A 306 18.30 -6.64 17.20
N VAL A 307 19.17 -6.43 16.21
CA VAL A 307 19.67 -7.44 15.28
C VAL A 307 21.19 -7.46 15.34
N HIS A 308 21.78 -8.63 15.58
CA HIS A 308 23.22 -8.81 15.56
C HIS A 308 23.68 -9.16 14.14
N ARG A 309 24.87 -8.73 13.71
CA ARG A 309 25.39 -8.96 12.34
C ARG A 309 25.52 -10.44 11.94
N ASN A 310 25.57 -11.34 12.93
CA ASN A 310 25.65 -12.79 12.72
C ASN A 310 24.27 -13.47 12.75
N ASP A 311 23.18 -12.73 12.97
CA ASP A 311 21.81 -13.27 12.94
C ASP A 311 21.28 -13.26 11.50
N SER A 312 21.72 -14.24 10.71
CA SER A 312 21.37 -14.34 9.30
C SER A 312 19.85 -14.41 9.08
N ASN A 313 19.10 -15.06 9.98
CA ASN A 313 17.65 -15.22 9.82
C ASN A 313 16.91 -13.88 9.93
N LYS A 314 17.27 -13.05 10.92
CA LYS A 314 16.68 -11.70 11.05
C LYS A 314 17.12 -10.78 9.93
N ILE A 315 18.38 -10.87 9.47
CA ILE A 315 18.89 -10.05 8.37
C ILE A 315 18.17 -10.40 7.06
N THR A 316 18.03 -11.70 6.76
CA THR A 316 17.26 -12.17 5.59
C THR A 316 15.81 -11.68 5.69
N THR A 317 15.16 -11.82 6.84
CA THR A 317 13.77 -11.37 7.01
C THR A 317 13.64 -9.85 6.89
N LEU A 318 14.61 -9.07 7.38
CA LEU A 318 14.66 -7.62 7.16
C LEU A 318 14.70 -7.31 5.66
N LYS A 319 15.52 -8.01 4.89
CA LYS A 319 15.71 -7.78 3.45
C LYS A 319 14.53 -8.25 2.61
N GLU A 320 13.97 -9.42 2.92
CA GLU A 320 12.92 -10.09 2.13
C GLU A 320 11.51 -9.63 2.51
N THR A 321 11.30 -9.16 3.74
CA THR A 321 9.99 -8.69 4.22
C THR A 321 9.99 -7.19 4.45
N GLY A 322 10.99 -6.67 5.18
CA GLY A 322 11.07 -5.25 5.51
C GLY A 322 11.38 -4.36 4.30
N ILE A 323 12.54 -4.59 3.66
CA ILE A 323 13.01 -3.79 2.53
C ILE A 323 12.14 -4.01 1.30
N SER A 324 11.78 -5.26 0.98
CA SER A 324 10.89 -5.56 -0.14
C SER A 324 9.56 -4.81 -0.04
N TYR A 325 8.95 -4.77 1.15
CA TYR A 325 7.73 -4.01 1.38
C TYR A 325 7.94 -2.52 1.16
N LEU A 326 9.02 -1.97 1.72
CA LEU A 326 9.36 -0.56 1.57
C LEU A 326 9.54 -0.19 0.10
N VAL A 327 10.26 -0.95 -0.72
CA VAL A 327 10.58 -0.50 -2.08
C VAL A 327 9.48 -0.74 -3.12
N LYS A 328 8.33 -1.30 -2.73
CA LYS A 328 7.19 -1.56 -3.65
C LYS A 328 6.81 -0.32 -4.47
N PRO A 329 6.38 -0.45 -5.73
CA PRO A 329 5.88 0.71 -6.45
C PRO A 329 4.59 1.23 -5.79
N ASP A 330 4.47 2.55 -5.65
CA ASP A 330 3.20 3.20 -5.32
C ASP A 330 2.50 3.55 -6.63
N GLU A 331 1.32 2.97 -6.84
CA GLU A 331 0.58 3.08 -8.09
C GLU A 331 0.16 4.54 -8.37
N TYR A 332 -0.37 5.21 -7.34
CA TYR A 332 -0.85 6.57 -7.47
C TYR A 332 0.29 7.51 -7.87
N PHE A 333 1.43 7.45 -7.19
CA PHE A 333 2.58 8.29 -7.51
C PHE A 333 3.24 7.93 -8.83
N ARG A 334 3.28 6.65 -9.21
CA ARG A 334 3.75 6.26 -10.55
C ARG A 334 2.89 6.91 -11.64
N LEU A 335 1.56 6.89 -11.46
CA LEU A 335 0.62 7.37 -12.46
C LEU A 335 0.48 8.89 -12.46
N THR A 336 0.56 9.54 -11.32
CA THR A 336 0.38 10.99 -11.22
C THR A 336 1.64 11.78 -11.56
N LYS A 337 2.81 11.13 -11.58
CA LYS A 337 4.12 11.75 -11.86
C LYS A 337 4.28 13.09 -11.10
N PRO A 338 4.22 13.15 -9.76
CA PRO A 338 4.71 14.34 -9.05
C PRO A 338 6.21 14.46 -9.36
N TYR A 339 6.54 15.29 -10.36
CA TYR A 339 7.81 15.30 -11.10
C TYR A 339 9.07 15.34 -10.21
N GLY A 340 10.06 14.51 -10.54
CA GLY A 340 11.48 14.70 -10.19
C GLY A 340 11.86 14.60 -8.70
N ARG A 341 10.96 14.18 -7.82
CA ARG A 341 11.21 14.08 -6.38
C ARG A 341 11.48 12.63 -5.98
N ASN A 342 12.52 12.41 -5.19
CA ASN A 342 12.85 11.11 -4.62
C ASN A 342 11.75 10.68 -3.64
N LEU A 343 10.87 9.78 -4.09
CA LEU A 343 9.83 9.18 -3.25
C LEU A 343 10.41 8.16 -2.27
N LEU A 344 11.53 7.54 -2.65
CA LEU A 344 12.31 6.66 -1.81
C LEU A 344 13.67 7.32 -1.58
N SER A 345 14.09 7.40 -0.32
CA SER A 345 15.33 8.05 0.09
C SER A 345 16.01 7.27 1.20
N ARG A 346 17.33 7.42 1.32
CA ARG A 346 18.11 6.85 2.42
C ARG A 346 19.13 7.83 2.97
N GLY A 347 19.43 7.69 4.25
CA GLY A 347 20.50 8.42 4.92
C GLY A 347 21.88 7.91 4.52
N ARG A 348 22.90 8.76 4.59
CA ARG A 348 24.29 8.31 4.51
C ARG A 348 24.63 7.45 5.72
N ILE A 349 25.38 6.38 5.50
CA ILE A 349 25.95 5.57 6.58
C ILE A 349 26.94 6.45 7.34
N LYS A 350 26.77 6.52 8.66
CA LYS A 350 27.68 7.26 9.55
C LYS A 350 28.80 6.38 10.08
#